data_AF-A0AAJ2PSP2-F1
#
_entry.id   AF-A0AAJ2PSP2-F1
#
_cell.length_a   1.000
_cell.length_b   1.000
_cell.length_c   1.000
_cell.angle_alpha   90.00
_cell.angle_beta   90.00
_cell.angle_gamma   90.00
#
_symmetry.space_group_name_H-M   'P 1'
#
loop_
_entity.id
_entity.type
_entity.pdbx_description
1 polymer ?
#
loop_
_entity_poly.entity_id
_entity_poly.type
_entity_poly.pdbx_seq_one_letter_code
_entity_poly.pdbx_strand_id
1 'polypeptide(L)'
;MRALLVVNPAATTTSARTRDVLIHALASEMKLEAVTTEYRGHARDLARQAAEGKDDIELVVALGGDGTVNEVVNGLLHHGPDPDRLPRLAVVPGGSTNVFARALGLPNDAVEATGVLLDALRESRERTVGLGMASGTPGTEDEAVPSRWFTFCAGLGFDAGVIGRVEQQRERGRKSTHALYLRQAFRQFLEEPHRRLGTITLEQAGQDPISDLVLSIVCNTSPWTFLGNRPVYASPKASFDKGLDVLGLSRMSTPALARYGTQLLTSSPERGPRGKHATTLHDLTDFTLHSKAPLPLQMDGDHLGLRTSVTFTGVRRALRVIV
;
A
#
# COMPACT_ATOMS: atom_id res chain seq x y z
N MET A 1 -28.49 -4.21 -3.73
CA MET A 1 -27.07 -4.24 -4.11
C MET A 1 -26.61 -5.69 -4.22
N ARG A 2 -25.96 -6.08 -5.32
CA ARG A 2 -25.21 -7.35 -5.44
C ARG A 2 -23.75 -7.11 -5.08
N ALA A 3 -23.19 -7.97 -4.24
CA ALA A 3 -21.83 -7.81 -3.75
C ALA A 3 -21.04 -9.12 -3.79
N LEU A 4 -19.75 -9.01 -4.09
CA LEU A 4 -18.78 -10.08 -4.03
C LEU A 4 -17.90 -9.88 -2.80
N LEU A 5 -17.90 -10.84 -1.88
CA LEU A 5 -16.97 -10.90 -0.76
C LEU A 5 -15.81 -11.82 -1.09
N VAL A 6 -14.62 -11.24 -1.23
CA VAL A 6 -13.37 -11.96 -1.44
C VAL A 6 -12.71 -12.23 -0.10
N VAL A 7 -12.64 -13.50 0.30
CA VAL A 7 -12.12 -13.94 1.60
C VAL A 7 -10.74 -14.55 1.43
N ASN A 8 -9.73 -13.97 2.08
CA ASN A 8 -8.41 -14.60 2.19
C ASN A 8 -8.40 -15.58 3.38
N PRO A 9 -8.30 -16.91 3.16
CA PRO A 9 -8.32 -17.87 4.26
C PRO A 9 -7.07 -17.80 5.15
N ALA A 10 -5.97 -17.24 4.62
CA ALA A 10 -4.72 -17.02 5.34
C ALA A 10 -4.68 -15.68 6.10
N ALA A 11 -5.80 -14.93 6.15
CA ALA A 11 -5.96 -13.75 6.99
C ALA A 11 -5.58 -14.08 8.45
N THR A 12 -4.66 -13.31 9.02
CA THR A 12 -3.94 -13.68 10.25
C THR A 12 -4.66 -13.25 11.53
N THR A 13 -5.64 -12.35 11.42
CA THR A 13 -6.36 -11.79 12.57
C THR A 13 -7.80 -12.25 12.69
N THR A 14 -8.31 -13.03 11.72
CA THR A 14 -9.68 -13.55 11.72
C THR A 14 -9.73 -15.08 11.76
N SER A 15 -10.39 -15.64 12.77
CA SER A 15 -10.67 -17.08 12.83
C SER A 15 -11.72 -17.49 11.78
N ALA A 16 -11.84 -18.79 11.47
CA ALA A 16 -12.91 -19.29 10.59
C ALA A 16 -14.30 -18.91 11.13
N ARG A 17 -14.54 -19.13 12.43
CA ARG A 17 -15.78 -18.74 13.10
C ARG A 17 -16.06 -17.24 12.99
N THR A 18 -15.03 -16.40 13.16
CA THR A 18 -15.18 -14.95 12.99
C THR A 18 -15.60 -14.63 11.57
N ARG A 19 -14.93 -15.21 10.56
CA ARG A 19 -15.27 -15.02 9.15
C ARG A 19 -16.72 -15.41 8.85
N ASP A 20 -17.20 -16.54 9.36
CA ASP A 20 -18.59 -16.97 9.19
C ASP A 20 -19.59 -15.94 9.75
N VAL A 21 -19.32 -15.40 10.93
CA VAL A 21 -20.14 -14.34 11.54
C VAL A 21 -20.15 -13.08 10.66
N LEU A 22 -19.00 -12.66 10.14
CA LEU A 22 -18.91 -11.48 9.25
C LEU A 22 -19.64 -11.71 7.92
N ILE A 23 -19.50 -12.90 7.34
CA ILE A 23 -20.21 -13.29 6.11
C ILE A 23 -21.73 -13.21 6.34
N HIS A 24 -22.23 -13.77 7.45
CA HIS A 24 -23.65 -13.71 7.77
C HIS A 24 -24.15 -12.29 8.02
N ALA A 25 -23.39 -11.46 8.72
CA ALA A 25 -23.74 -10.07 8.97
C ALA A 25 -23.78 -9.22 7.68
N LEU A 26 -22.85 -9.45 6.75
CA LEU A 26 -22.88 -8.78 5.45
C LEU A 26 -24.04 -9.29 4.58
N ALA A 27 -24.27 -10.61 4.56
CA ALA A 27 -25.33 -11.23 3.77
C ALA A 27 -26.75 -10.85 4.25
N SER A 28 -26.93 -10.36 5.48
CA SER A 28 -28.23 -9.87 5.95
C SER A 28 -28.62 -8.51 5.34
N GLU A 29 -27.67 -7.74 4.83
CA GLU A 29 -27.90 -6.39 4.30
C GLU A 29 -27.80 -6.31 2.76
N MET A 30 -27.18 -7.31 2.12
CA MET A 30 -26.98 -7.32 0.66
C MET A 30 -27.00 -8.73 0.08
N LYS A 31 -27.22 -8.83 -1.25
CA LYS A 31 -27.08 -10.10 -1.97
C LYS A 31 -25.59 -10.41 -2.12
N LEU A 32 -25.08 -11.24 -1.22
CA LEU A 32 -23.64 -11.49 -1.07
C LEU A 32 -23.23 -12.84 -1.69
N GLU A 33 -22.29 -12.81 -2.61
CA GLU A 33 -21.53 -13.98 -3.05
C GLU A 33 -20.19 -14.00 -2.32
N ALA A 34 -19.96 -14.98 -1.44
CA ALA A 34 -18.70 -15.11 -0.72
C ALA A 34 -17.81 -16.14 -1.41
N VAL A 35 -16.62 -15.71 -1.83
CA VAL A 35 -15.63 -16.56 -2.50
C VAL A 35 -14.34 -16.55 -1.70
N THR A 36 -13.85 -17.74 -1.35
CA THR A 36 -12.55 -17.90 -0.67
C THR A 36 -11.45 -18.00 -1.71
N THR A 37 -10.37 -17.24 -1.54
CA THR A 37 -9.24 -17.29 -2.46
C THR A 37 -8.47 -18.59 -2.33
N GLU A 38 -7.90 -19.05 -3.45
CA GLU A 38 -7.28 -20.38 -3.57
C GLU A 38 -5.78 -20.30 -3.89
N TYR A 39 -5.38 -19.24 -4.58
CA TYR A 39 -4.00 -18.99 -4.99
C TYR A 39 -3.69 -17.48 -4.95
N ARG A 40 -2.41 -17.12 -4.95
CA ARG A 40 -1.94 -15.72 -5.02
C ARG A 40 -2.39 -15.11 -6.35
N GLY A 41 -3.09 -13.98 -6.31
CA GLY A 41 -3.70 -13.35 -7.48
C GLY A 41 -5.17 -13.72 -7.70
N HIS A 42 -5.72 -14.72 -6.99
CA HIS A 42 -7.13 -15.09 -7.18
C HIS A 42 -8.08 -13.93 -6.83
N ALA A 43 -7.76 -13.11 -5.82
CA ALA A 43 -8.57 -11.94 -5.48
C ALA A 43 -8.61 -10.90 -6.62
N ARG A 44 -7.49 -10.75 -7.34
CA ARG A 44 -7.39 -9.88 -8.53
C ARG A 44 -8.28 -10.40 -9.65
N ASP A 45 -8.24 -11.71 -9.91
CA ASP A 45 -9.03 -12.31 -10.99
C ASP A 45 -10.54 -12.17 -10.72
N LEU A 46 -10.97 -12.42 -9.48
CA LEU A 46 -12.36 -12.25 -9.06
C LEU A 46 -12.83 -10.79 -9.18
N ALA A 47 -12.02 -9.85 -8.70
CA ALA A 47 -12.33 -8.43 -8.77
C ALA A 47 -12.34 -7.90 -10.22
N ARG A 48 -11.46 -8.43 -11.08
CA ARG A 48 -11.47 -8.12 -12.51
C ARG A 48 -12.75 -8.61 -13.18
N GLN A 49 -13.18 -9.84 -12.89
CA GLN A 49 -14.44 -10.37 -13.44
C GLN A 49 -15.64 -9.50 -13.03
N ALA A 50 -15.67 -9.05 -11.77
CA ALA A 50 -16.69 -8.11 -11.29
C ALA A 50 -16.65 -6.78 -12.06
N ALA A 51 -15.46 -6.21 -12.29
CA ALA A 51 -15.29 -4.98 -13.09
C ALA A 51 -15.67 -5.15 -14.57
N GLU A 52 -15.52 -6.36 -15.12
CA GLU A 52 -15.96 -6.71 -16.48
C GLU A 52 -17.48 -6.97 -16.57
N GLY A 53 -18.23 -6.77 -15.48
CA GLY A 53 -19.69 -6.85 -15.45
C GLY A 53 -20.23 -8.25 -15.14
N LYS A 54 -19.38 -9.20 -14.75
CA LYS A 54 -19.83 -10.53 -14.35
C LYS A 54 -20.79 -10.40 -13.16
N ASP A 55 -21.95 -11.06 -13.26
CA ASP A 55 -22.94 -11.15 -12.20
C ASP A 55 -23.46 -9.79 -11.69
N ASP A 56 -23.37 -8.73 -12.48
CA ASP A 56 -23.82 -7.36 -12.12
C ASP A 56 -23.36 -6.93 -10.71
N ILE A 57 -22.12 -7.27 -10.34
CA ILE A 57 -21.56 -6.95 -9.02
C ILE A 57 -21.37 -5.44 -8.91
N GLU A 58 -21.97 -4.83 -7.88
CA GLU A 58 -21.92 -3.38 -7.64
C GLU A 58 -20.94 -2.99 -6.51
N LEU A 59 -20.50 -3.98 -5.74
CA LEU A 59 -19.61 -3.84 -4.59
C LEU A 59 -18.71 -5.06 -4.46
N VAL A 60 -17.40 -4.85 -4.34
CA VAL A 60 -16.44 -5.88 -3.95
C VAL A 60 -15.95 -5.59 -2.54
N VAL A 61 -16.14 -6.55 -1.64
CA VAL A 61 -15.69 -6.49 -0.25
C VAL A 61 -14.43 -7.35 -0.11
N ALA A 62 -13.31 -6.77 0.30
CA ALA A 62 -12.08 -7.49 0.58
C ALA A 62 -11.98 -7.83 2.07
N LEU A 63 -12.04 -9.11 2.43
CA LEU A 63 -11.78 -9.60 3.79
C LEU A 63 -10.38 -10.22 3.86
N GLY A 64 -9.41 -9.42 4.29
CA GLY A 64 -8.00 -9.81 4.28
C GLY A 64 -7.05 -8.68 4.69
N GLY A 65 -5.75 -8.90 4.51
CA GLY A 65 -4.72 -7.88 4.75
C GLY A 65 -4.50 -6.96 3.55
N ASP A 66 -3.53 -6.06 3.67
CA ASP A 66 -3.17 -5.07 2.63
C ASP A 66 -2.89 -5.72 1.26
N GLY A 67 -2.26 -6.90 1.21
CA GLY A 67 -2.02 -7.62 -0.05
C GLY A 67 -3.31 -8.10 -0.74
N THR A 68 -4.31 -8.57 0.01
CA THR A 68 -5.63 -8.95 -0.54
C THR A 68 -6.35 -7.72 -1.10
N VAL A 69 -6.29 -6.60 -0.39
CA VAL A 69 -6.83 -5.32 -0.86
C VAL A 69 -6.13 -4.87 -2.14
N ASN A 70 -4.79 -4.95 -2.18
CA ASN A 70 -4.01 -4.59 -3.37
C ASN A 70 -4.37 -5.45 -4.59
N GLU A 71 -4.57 -6.76 -4.40
CA GLU A 71 -5.05 -7.65 -5.47
C GLU A 71 -6.42 -7.24 -5.98
N VAL A 72 -7.40 -7.00 -5.09
CA VAL A 72 -8.74 -6.53 -5.47
C VAL A 72 -8.68 -5.21 -6.22
N VAL A 73 -7.92 -4.23 -5.74
CA VAL A 73 -7.74 -2.92 -6.40
C VAL A 73 -7.16 -3.08 -7.81
N ASN A 74 -6.13 -3.91 -7.98
CA ASN A 74 -5.54 -4.17 -9.28
C ASN A 74 -6.45 -4.98 -10.22
N GLY A 75 -7.42 -5.72 -9.66
CA GLY A 75 -8.47 -6.38 -10.45
C GLY A 75 -9.52 -5.39 -10.93
N LEU A 76 -10.06 -4.58 -10.01
CA LEU A 76 -11.05 -3.55 -10.33
C LEU A 76 -10.53 -2.55 -11.36
N LEU A 77 -9.27 -2.12 -11.22
CA LEU A 77 -8.66 -1.11 -12.08
C LEU A 77 -7.89 -1.71 -13.27
N HIS A 78 -8.16 -2.97 -13.63
CA HIS A 78 -7.43 -3.65 -14.70
C HIS A 78 -7.49 -2.90 -16.04
N HIS A 79 -8.65 -2.33 -16.35
CA HIS A 79 -8.89 -1.53 -17.57
C HIS A 79 -8.73 -0.03 -17.36
N GLY A 80 -8.17 0.39 -16.22
CA GLY A 80 -8.04 1.78 -15.82
C GLY A 80 -9.15 2.27 -14.87
N PRO A 81 -9.03 3.51 -14.38
CA PRO A 81 -10.00 4.10 -13.45
C PRO A 81 -11.28 4.54 -14.17
N ASP A 82 -12.41 4.05 -13.70
CA ASP A 82 -13.74 4.53 -14.09
C ASP A 82 -14.68 4.43 -12.87
N PRO A 83 -14.57 5.36 -11.92
CA PRO A 83 -15.25 5.25 -10.62
C PRO A 83 -16.77 5.16 -10.73
N ASP A 84 -17.37 5.63 -11.82
CA ASP A 84 -18.83 5.63 -12.00
C ASP A 84 -19.33 4.30 -12.55
N ARG A 85 -18.50 3.56 -13.29
CA ARG A 85 -18.86 2.25 -13.87
C ARG A 85 -18.31 1.06 -13.09
N LEU A 86 -17.21 1.24 -12.38
CA LEU A 86 -16.59 0.16 -11.61
C LEU A 86 -17.40 -0.17 -10.35
N PRO A 87 -17.39 -1.44 -9.92
CA PRO A 87 -17.87 -1.81 -8.59
C PRO A 87 -17.15 -0.98 -7.51
N ARG A 88 -17.89 -0.59 -6.48
CA ARG A 88 -17.32 0.05 -5.29
C ARG A 88 -16.45 -0.94 -4.53
N LEU A 89 -15.51 -0.44 -3.74
CA LEU A 89 -14.70 -1.25 -2.83
C LEU A 89 -15.18 -1.08 -1.39
N ALA A 90 -15.21 -2.17 -0.63
CA ALA A 90 -15.22 -2.13 0.83
C ALA A 90 -14.12 -3.01 1.38
N VAL A 91 -13.64 -2.71 2.58
CA VAL A 91 -12.54 -3.44 3.20
C VAL A 91 -12.94 -3.87 4.60
N VAL A 92 -12.78 -5.16 4.87
CA VAL A 92 -12.84 -5.71 6.22
C VAL A 92 -11.42 -6.15 6.61
N PRO A 93 -10.79 -5.50 7.61
CA PRO A 93 -9.43 -5.79 8.01
C PRO A 93 -9.26 -7.24 8.48
N GLY A 94 -8.38 -7.99 7.83
CA GLY A 94 -8.02 -9.37 8.19
C GLY A 94 -6.51 -9.62 8.30
N GLY A 95 -5.69 -8.57 8.13
CA GLY A 95 -4.23 -8.62 8.30
C GLY A 95 -3.77 -8.03 9.63
N SER A 96 -2.45 -7.93 9.82
CA SER A 96 -1.85 -7.37 11.03
C SER A 96 -1.79 -5.85 11.05
N THR A 97 -1.52 -5.23 9.90
CA THR A 97 -1.25 -3.78 9.80
C THR A 97 -2.45 -3.03 9.24
N ASN A 98 -3.02 -3.53 8.14
CA ASN A 98 -4.22 -3.00 7.45
C ASN A 98 -4.11 -1.49 7.19
N VAL A 99 -2.98 -1.06 6.62
CA VAL A 99 -2.66 0.35 6.40
C VAL A 99 -3.77 1.04 5.61
N PHE A 100 -4.24 0.44 4.51
CA PHE A 100 -5.25 1.08 3.66
C PHE A 100 -6.58 1.27 4.41
N ALA A 101 -7.10 0.22 5.05
CA ALA A 101 -8.35 0.30 5.82
C ALA A 101 -8.26 1.37 6.92
N ARG A 102 -7.15 1.39 7.67
CA ARG A 102 -6.96 2.35 8.77
C ARG A 102 -6.72 3.77 8.28
N ALA A 103 -6.06 3.96 7.14
CA ALA A 103 -5.90 5.27 6.50
C ALA A 103 -7.24 5.83 5.99
N LEU A 104 -8.20 4.96 5.68
CA LEU A 104 -9.58 5.34 5.39
C LEU A 104 -10.41 5.66 6.64
N GLY A 105 -9.85 5.45 7.85
CA GLY A 105 -10.52 5.71 9.12
C GLY A 105 -11.23 4.48 9.72
N LEU A 106 -11.11 3.30 9.11
CA LEU A 106 -11.73 2.09 9.64
C LEU A 106 -10.98 1.57 10.89
N PRO A 107 -11.71 1.00 11.87
CA PRO A 107 -11.11 0.23 12.96
C PRO A 107 -10.19 -0.88 12.43
N ASN A 108 -9.19 -1.28 13.22
CA ASN A 108 -8.34 -2.41 12.86
C ASN A 108 -8.95 -3.77 13.24
N ASP A 109 -9.97 -3.78 14.10
CA ASP A 109 -10.72 -4.98 14.45
C ASP A 109 -11.76 -5.28 13.36
N ALA A 110 -11.81 -6.54 12.92
CA ALA A 110 -12.66 -6.96 11.81
C ALA A 110 -14.16 -6.82 12.11
N VAL A 111 -14.58 -7.07 13.36
CA VAL A 111 -15.99 -7.00 13.76
C VAL A 111 -16.43 -5.54 13.85
N GLU A 112 -15.63 -4.70 14.51
CA GLU A 112 -15.90 -3.26 14.59
C GLU A 112 -15.92 -2.61 13.20
N ALA A 113 -14.95 -2.92 12.34
CA ALA A 113 -14.90 -2.40 10.98
C ALA A 113 -16.07 -2.88 10.13
N THR A 114 -16.53 -4.12 10.31
CA THR A 114 -17.74 -4.62 9.64
C THR A 114 -18.98 -3.86 10.11
N GLY A 115 -19.09 -3.54 11.41
CA GLY A 115 -20.17 -2.69 11.92
C GLY A 115 -20.18 -1.30 11.24
N VAL A 116 -19.03 -0.64 11.20
CA VAL A 116 -18.87 0.67 10.52
C VAL A 116 -19.24 0.58 9.03
N LEU A 117 -18.83 -0.49 8.36
CA LEU A 117 -19.17 -0.74 6.96
C LEU A 117 -20.68 -0.92 6.75
N LEU A 118 -21.35 -1.68 7.61
CA LEU A 118 -22.80 -1.87 7.53
C LEU A 118 -23.55 -0.55 7.74
N ASP A 119 -23.12 0.27 8.69
CA ASP A 119 -23.70 1.60 8.90
C ASP A 119 -23.47 2.51 7.69
N ALA A 120 -22.26 2.50 7.11
CA ALA A 120 -21.97 3.25 5.89
C ALA A 120 -22.84 2.81 4.71
N LEU A 121 -23.11 1.51 4.55
CA LEU A 121 -24.00 0.99 3.50
C LEU A 121 -25.44 1.47 3.68
N ARG A 122 -25.97 1.42 4.91
CA ARG A 122 -27.34 1.89 5.21
C ARG A 122 -27.50 3.38 4.96
N GLU A 123 -26.48 4.16 5.29
CA GLU A 123 -26.46 5.62 5.10
C GLU A 123 -25.99 6.04 3.70
N SER A 124 -25.65 5.08 2.83
CA SER A 124 -25.07 5.33 1.50
C SER A 124 -23.82 6.22 1.55
N ARG A 125 -23.00 6.07 2.59
CA ARG A 125 -21.73 6.79 2.75
C ARG A 125 -20.64 6.12 1.93
N GLU A 126 -20.00 6.92 1.11
CA GLU A 126 -18.90 6.51 0.27
C GLU A 126 -17.99 7.71 -0.04
N ARG A 127 -16.77 7.39 -0.46
CA ARG A 127 -15.75 8.36 -0.85
C ARG A 127 -15.06 7.89 -2.12
N THR A 128 -14.77 8.81 -3.03
CA THR A 128 -13.84 8.54 -4.14
C THR A 128 -12.41 8.82 -3.67
N VAL A 129 -11.50 7.86 -3.83
CA VAL A 129 -10.09 7.97 -3.43
C VAL A 129 -9.18 7.95 -4.65
N GLY A 130 -8.10 8.73 -4.59
CA GLY A 130 -6.96 8.65 -5.48
C GLY A 130 -6.02 7.51 -5.10
N LEU A 131 -5.33 6.99 -6.11
CA LEU A 131 -4.40 5.88 -5.98
C LEU A 131 -3.12 6.17 -6.76
N GLY A 132 -2.04 5.52 -6.33
CA GLY A 132 -0.79 5.56 -7.06
C GLY A 132 -0.72 4.44 -8.09
N MET A 133 -0.15 4.75 -9.24
CA MET A 133 0.22 3.78 -10.26
C MET A 133 1.72 3.86 -10.49
N ALA A 134 2.34 2.71 -10.72
CA ALA A 134 3.73 2.62 -11.12
C ALA A 134 3.82 1.78 -12.38
N SER A 135 4.67 2.19 -13.31
CA SER A 135 4.80 1.58 -14.64
C SER A 135 6.25 1.57 -15.10
N GLY A 136 6.53 0.76 -16.12
CA GLY A 136 7.78 0.82 -16.86
C GLY A 136 8.03 2.20 -17.43
N THR A 137 9.30 2.61 -17.50
CA THR A 137 9.68 3.91 -18.04
C THR A 137 9.96 3.78 -19.54
N PRO A 138 9.30 4.56 -20.42
CA PRO A 138 9.56 4.50 -21.85
C PRO A 138 11.03 4.79 -22.20
N GLY A 139 11.59 4.01 -23.13
CA GLY A 139 12.97 4.17 -23.59
C GLY A 139 14.04 3.63 -22.62
N THR A 140 13.65 2.84 -21.62
CA THR A 140 14.58 2.17 -20.68
C THR A 140 14.44 0.65 -20.74
N GLU A 141 15.36 -0.06 -20.09
CA GLU A 141 15.28 -1.52 -19.96
C GLU A 141 14.04 -2.00 -19.19
N ASP A 142 13.43 -1.13 -18.38
CA ASP A 142 12.24 -1.43 -17.58
C ASP A 142 10.93 -1.07 -18.30
N GLU A 143 10.95 -0.65 -19.59
CA GLU A 143 9.77 -0.21 -20.34
C GLU A 143 8.65 -1.26 -20.37
N ALA A 144 9.01 -2.55 -20.50
CA ALA A 144 8.04 -3.64 -20.58
C ALA A 144 7.40 -4.03 -19.23
N VAL A 145 7.76 -3.36 -18.13
CA VAL A 145 7.21 -3.65 -16.80
C VAL A 145 5.73 -3.21 -16.77
N PRO A 146 4.80 -4.13 -16.47
CA PRO A 146 3.38 -3.82 -16.47
C PRO A 146 3.04 -2.82 -15.38
N SER A 147 2.07 -1.95 -15.67
CA SER A 147 1.53 -1.02 -14.68
C SER A 147 0.92 -1.78 -13.50
N ARG A 148 1.16 -1.26 -12.29
CA ARG A 148 0.58 -1.78 -11.05
C ARG A 148 0.12 -0.63 -10.17
N TRP A 149 -1.06 -0.81 -9.58
CA TRP A 149 -1.65 0.10 -8.62
C TRP A 149 -1.16 -0.20 -7.20
N PHE A 150 -0.96 0.85 -6.42
CA PHE A 150 -0.68 0.80 -4.99
C PHE A 150 -1.60 1.76 -4.23
N THR A 151 -1.93 1.35 -3.01
CA THR A 151 -3.00 1.93 -2.21
C THR A 151 -2.49 2.90 -1.16
N PHE A 152 -1.32 2.65 -0.57
CA PHE A 152 -0.76 3.53 0.46
C PHE A 152 0.70 3.90 0.23
N CYS A 153 1.54 2.98 -0.27
CA CYS A 153 2.94 3.32 -0.49
C CYS A 153 3.62 2.52 -1.60
N ALA A 154 4.67 3.11 -2.15
CA ALA A 154 5.66 2.44 -2.97
C ALA A 154 7.06 2.95 -2.59
N GLY A 155 8.11 2.33 -3.13
CA GLY A 155 9.46 2.82 -2.92
C GLY A 155 10.50 2.12 -3.77
N LEU A 156 11.59 2.83 -4.03
CA LEU A 156 12.76 2.35 -4.77
C LEU A 156 14.01 2.50 -3.89
N GLY A 157 14.82 1.45 -3.83
CA GLY A 157 15.98 1.37 -2.93
C GLY A 157 15.61 1.00 -1.48
N PHE A 158 14.33 0.72 -1.23
CA PHE A 158 13.84 0.10 0.00
C PHE A 158 13.57 -1.38 -0.25
N ASP A 159 14.19 -2.26 0.52
CA ASP A 159 13.88 -3.69 0.40
C ASP A 159 12.60 -4.03 1.20
N ALA A 160 11.53 -4.44 0.50
CA ALA A 160 10.39 -5.11 1.14
C ALA A 160 10.75 -6.50 1.71
N GLY A 161 11.92 -7.05 1.34
CA GLY A 161 12.53 -8.29 1.82
C GLY A 161 12.88 -8.34 3.32
N VAL A 162 12.68 -7.24 4.05
CA VAL A 162 12.63 -7.25 5.52
C VAL A 162 11.59 -8.26 6.04
N ILE A 163 10.54 -8.56 5.26
CA ILE A 163 9.46 -9.49 5.61
C ILE A 163 9.90 -10.96 5.44
N GLY A 164 10.65 -11.28 4.37
CA GLY A 164 10.93 -12.66 3.97
C GLY A 164 11.86 -13.47 4.90
N ARG A 165 12.78 -12.81 5.62
CA ARG A 165 13.63 -13.49 6.63
C ARG A 165 13.07 -13.47 8.05
N VAL A 166 12.09 -12.61 8.32
CA VAL A 166 11.38 -12.58 9.60
C VAL A 166 10.43 -13.77 9.70
N GLU A 167 9.81 -14.19 8.60
CA GLU A 167 9.00 -15.41 8.56
C GLU A 167 9.81 -16.68 8.86
N GLN A 168 11.07 -16.75 8.44
CA GLN A 168 11.97 -17.86 8.78
C GLN A 168 12.32 -17.94 10.29
N GLN A 169 12.17 -16.85 11.06
CA GLN A 169 12.29 -16.87 12.52
C GLN A 169 10.97 -17.16 13.25
N ARG A 170 9.83 -17.10 12.54
CA ARG A 170 8.50 -17.45 13.05
C ARG A 170 8.40 -18.96 13.33
N GLU A 171 9.12 -19.76 12.55
CA GLU A 171 9.29 -21.21 12.75
C GLU A 171 10.07 -21.58 14.02
N ARG A 172 10.76 -20.62 14.66
CA ARG A 172 11.56 -20.82 15.88
C ARG A 172 10.89 -20.34 17.17
N GLY A 173 9.58 -20.10 17.16
CA GLY A 173 8.77 -19.94 18.38
C GLY A 173 8.98 -18.67 19.21
N ARG A 174 9.65 -17.63 18.68
CA ARG A 174 9.81 -16.34 19.38
C ARG A 174 8.66 -15.39 19.02
N LYS A 175 7.93 -14.91 20.04
CA LYS A 175 6.92 -13.84 19.89
C LYS A 175 7.61 -12.59 19.31
N SER A 176 7.20 -12.20 18.10
CA SER A 176 7.77 -11.05 17.38
C SER A 176 7.25 -9.73 17.98
N THR A 177 8.15 -8.89 18.47
CA THR A 177 7.84 -7.50 18.79
C THR A 177 8.16 -6.64 17.57
N HIS A 178 7.31 -5.66 17.23
CA HIS A 178 7.53 -4.69 16.15
C HIS A 178 8.93 -4.03 16.16
N ALA A 179 9.58 -3.95 17.32
CA ALA A 179 10.96 -3.49 17.49
C ALA A 179 12.02 -4.43 16.87
N LEU A 180 11.80 -5.76 16.87
CA LEU A 180 12.67 -6.73 16.19
C LEU A 180 12.56 -6.60 14.66
N TYR A 181 11.36 -6.36 14.15
CA TYR A 181 11.11 -6.09 12.73
C TYR A 181 11.88 -4.85 12.26
N LEU A 182 11.71 -3.73 12.96
CA LEU A 182 12.50 -2.51 12.71
C LEU A 182 14.00 -2.80 12.81
N ARG A 183 14.46 -3.49 13.86
CA ARG A 183 15.89 -3.79 14.05
C ARG A 183 16.47 -4.64 12.92
N GLN A 184 15.71 -5.58 12.38
CA GLN A 184 16.16 -6.39 11.24
C GLN A 184 16.13 -5.60 9.93
N ALA A 185 15.11 -4.77 9.70
CA ALA A 185 15.07 -3.81 8.61
C ALA A 185 16.32 -2.92 8.60
N PHE A 186 16.64 -2.37 9.78
CA PHE A 186 17.83 -1.57 9.99
C PHE A 186 19.10 -2.37 9.75
N ARG A 187 19.22 -3.62 10.23
CA ARG A 187 20.44 -4.42 10.07
C ARG A 187 20.71 -4.78 8.60
N GLN A 188 19.69 -5.22 7.86
CA GLN A 188 19.84 -5.55 6.44
C GLN A 188 20.19 -4.30 5.62
N PHE A 189 19.52 -3.18 5.90
CA PHE A 189 19.87 -1.92 5.27
C PHE A 189 21.30 -1.46 5.60
N LEU A 190 21.84 -1.84 6.77
CA LEU A 190 23.23 -1.56 7.12
C LEU A 190 24.25 -2.49 6.41
N GLU A 191 23.82 -3.63 5.89
CA GLU A 191 24.65 -4.62 5.19
C GLU A 191 24.65 -4.42 3.66
N GLU A 192 23.72 -3.61 3.13
CA GLU A 192 23.63 -3.26 1.71
C GLU A 192 24.85 -2.46 1.19
N PRO A 193 25.58 -2.96 0.17
CA PRO A 193 26.79 -2.31 -0.36
C PRO A 193 26.53 -0.91 -0.93
N HIS A 194 25.34 -0.69 -1.50
CA HIS A 194 25.00 0.54 -2.23
C HIS A 194 24.33 1.62 -1.36
N ARG A 195 24.10 1.38 -0.07
CA ARG A 195 23.39 2.31 0.86
C ARG A 195 24.03 3.69 1.03
N ARG A 196 25.23 3.91 0.49
CA ARG A 196 25.95 5.20 0.54
C ARG A 196 26.12 5.85 -0.83
N LEU A 197 25.79 5.13 -1.89
CA LEU A 197 25.86 5.62 -3.25
C LEU A 197 24.48 6.18 -3.58
N GLY A 198 24.37 7.52 -3.64
CA GLY A 198 23.18 8.20 -4.13
C GLY A 198 22.99 7.86 -5.61
N THR A 199 22.33 6.75 -5.88
CA THR A 199 22.19 6.22 -7.24
C THR A 199 20.88 6.64 -7.89
N ILE A 200 19.90 7.05 -7.08
CA ILE A 200 18.57 7.43 -7.51
C ILE A 200 18.54 8.91 -7.91
N THR A 201 17.95 9.20 -9.07
CA THR A 201 17.60 10.55 -9.53
C THR A 201 16.09 10.60 -9.73
N LEU A 202 15.45 11.59 -9.13
CA LEU A 202 14.04 11.88 -9.36
C LEU A 202 13.93 12.95 -10.44
N GLU A 203 13.19 12.65 -11.51
CA GLU A 203 12.91 13.54 -12.61
C GLU A 203 11.42 13.87 -12.66
N GLN A 204 11.12 15.16 -12.84
CA GLN A 204 9.76 15.66 -13.04
C GLN A 204 9.80 16.66 -14.20
N ALA A 205 8.81 16.58 -15.09
CA ALA A 205 8.72 17.47 -16.24
C ALA A 205 8.72 18.95 -15.80
N GLY A 206 9.65 19.73 -16.36
CA GLY A 206 9.77 21.17 -16.08
C GLY A 206 10.36 21.54 -14.73
N GLN A 207 11.02 20.61 -14.03
CA GLN A 207 11.76 20.87 -12.78
C GLN A 207 13.20 20.34 -12.89
N ASP A 208 14.11 20.94 -12.12
CA ASP A 208 15.47 20.43 -12.03
C ASP A 208 15.49 19.04 -11.36
N PRO A 209 16.24 18.07 -11.91
CA PRO A 209 16.34 16.73 -11.32
C PRO A 209 16.89 16.76 -9.89
N ILE A 210 16.32 15.91 -9.02
CA ILE A 210 16.84 15.70 -7.66
C ILE A 210 17.69 14.44 -7.67
N SER A 211 19.00 14.63 -7.73
CA SER A 211 19.99 13.55 -7.79
C SER A 211 20.48 13.10 -6.42
N ASP A 212 21.32 12.05 -6.45
CA ASP A 212 22.03 11.49 -5.30
C ASP A 212 21.13 10.98 -4.17
N LEU A 213 19.90 10.57 -4.50
CA LEU A 213 19.01 9.88 -3.58
C LEU A 213 19.49 8.44 -3.38
N VAL A 214 19.45 7.96 -2.13
CA VAL A 214 19.75 6.56 -1.77
C VAL A 214 18.46 5.75 -1.66
N LEU A 215 17.41 6.39 -1.18
CA LEU A 215 16.12 5.79 -0.91
C LEU A 215 15.02 6.78 -1.28
N SER A 216 13.95 6.27 -1.89
CA SER A 216 12.71 7.00 -2.12
C SER A 216 11.52 6.24 -1.53
N ILE A 217 10.72 6.93 -0.72
CA ILE A 217 9.42 6.46 -0.23
C ILE A 217 8.35 7.31 -0.91
N VAL A 218 7.47 6.66 -1.66
CA VAL A 218 6.32 7.28 -2.33
C VAL A 218 5.07 6.98 -1.49
N CYS A 219 4.33 8.01 -1.10
CA CYS A 219 3.13 7.89 -0.28
C CYS A 219 1.90 8.34 -1.09
N ASN A 220 0.91 7.46 -1.20
CA ASN A 220 -0.41 7.82 -1.72
C ASN A 220 -1.30 8.43 -0.62
N THR A 221 -1.07 8.04 0.63
CA THR A 221 -1.87 8.51 1.77
C THR A 221 -1.02 8.66 3.03
N SER A 222 -1.63 9.25 4.05
CA SER A 222 -1.08 9.43 5.38
C SER A 222 -2.02 8.74 6.39
N PRO A 223 -1.50 7.96 7.35
CA PRO A 223 -0.08 7.69 7.62
C PRO A 223 0.58 6.74 6.59
N TRP A 224 1.92 6.72 6.56
CA TRP A 224 2.70 5.82 5.70
C TRP A 224 2.54 4.36 6.12
N THR A 225 2.54 4.10 7.42
CA THR A 225 2.35 2.76 7.98
C THR A 225 2.00 2.84 9.47
N PHE A 226 1.89 1.69 10.14
CA PHE A 226 1.62 1.58 11.55
C PHE A 226 2.60 0.65 12.28
N LEU A 227 2.96 1.02 13.51
CA LEU A 227 3.71 0.20 14.47
C LEU A 227 2.73 -0.25 15.57
N GLY A 228 2.16 -1.45 15.40
CA GLY A 228 0.98 -1.85 16.15
C GLY A 228 -0.16 -0.86 15.87
N ASN A 229 -0.70 -0.23 16.92
CA ASN A 229 -1.75 0.78 16.75
C ASN A 229 -1.21 2.20 16.51
N ARG A 230 0.11 2.43 16.62
CA ARG A 230 0.68 3.77 16.47
C ARG A 230 0.92 4.11 14.98
N PRO A 231 0.35 5.20 14.45
CA PRO A 231 0.64 5.66 13.09
C PRO A 231 2.07 6.21 12.95
N VAL A 232 2.65 6.03 11.76
CA VAL A 232 3.98 6.52 11.38
C VAL A 232 3.84 7.37 10.12
N TYR A 233 4.35 8.60 10.18
CA TYR A 233 4.18 9.59 9.12
C TYR A 233 5.50 9.85 8.40
N ALA A 234 5.66 9.28 7.19
CA ALA A 234 6.78 9.60 6.30
C ALA A 234 6.51 10.90 5.51
N SER A 235 5.33 11.02 4.90
CA SER A 235 4.80 12.29 4.41
C SER A 235 3.45 12.60 5.07
N PRO A 236 3.41 13.47 6.10
CA PRO A 236 2.16 13.77 6.80
C PRO A 236 1.11 14.47 5.94
N LYS A 237 1.52 15.12 4.83
CA LYS A 237 0.63 15.87 3.93
C LYS A 237 -0.06 14.99 2.87
N ALA A 238 0.37 13.74 2.71
CA ALA A 238 -0.18 12.84 1.70
C ALA A 238 -1.67 12.59 1.98
N SER A 239 -2.46 12.50 0.92
CA SER A 239 -3.92 12.33 1.01
C SER A 239 -4.45 11.62 -0.22
N PHE A 240 -5.47 10.80 -0.04
CA PHE A 240 -6.24 10.21 -1.12
C PHE A 240 -6.87 11.25 -2.08
N ASP A 241 -6.99 12.52 -1.70
CA ASP A 241 -7.60 13.55 -2.56
C ASP A 241 -6.58 14.28 -3.46
N LYS A 242 -5.29 13.97 -3.29
CA LYS A 242 -4.17 14.65 -3.96
C LYS A 242 -3.37 13.66 -4.82
N GLY A 243 -2.33 14.16 -5.47
CA GLY A 243 -1.28 13.36 -6.07
C GLY A 243 -0.39 12.70 -5.02
N LEU A 244 0.75 12.17 -5.49
CA LEU A 244 1.68 11.41 -4.67
C LEU A 244 2.65 12.32 -3.93
N ASP A 245 3.01 11.91 -2.73
CA ASP A 245 4.09 12.53 -1.96
C ASP A 245 5.34 11.67 -2.03
N VAL A 246 6.51 12.32 -2.03
CA VAL A 246 7.80 11.63 -2.06
C VAL A 246 8.66 12.10 -0.91
N LEU A 247 9.19 11.14 -0.14
CA LEU A 247 10.30 11.34 0.79
C LEU A 247 11.56 10.70 0.18
N GLY A 248 12.46 11.54 -0.32
CA GLY A 248 13.78 11.14 -0.80
C GLY A 248 14.85 11.36 0.27
N LEU A 249 15.74 10.39 0.47
CA LEU A 249 16.88 10.52 1.39
C LEU A 249 18.19 10.44 0.61
N SER A 250 19.01 11.49 0.64
CA SER A 250 20.29 11.57 -0.10
C SER A 250 21.50 11.10 0.70
N ARG A 251 21.36 10.88 2.01
CA ARG A 251 22.46 10.39 2.86
C ARG A 251 21.98 9.41 3.91
N MET A 252 22.53 8.20 3.90
CA MET A 252 22.20 7.15 4.86
C MET A 252 23.44 6.63 5.59
N SER A 253 24.20 7.55 6.21
CA SER A 253 25.19 7.18 7.22
C SER A 253 24.50 6.63 8.48
N THR A 254 25.22 5.88 9.31
CA THR A 254 24.68 5.30 10.56
C THR A 254 24.00 6.34 11.47
N PRO A 255 24.59 7.54 11.69
CA PRO A 255 23.91 8.59 12.45
C PRO A 255 22.67 9.17 11.75
N ALA A 256 22.69 9.27 10.42
CA ALA A 256 21.53 9.74 9.66
C ALA A 256 20.37 8.74 9.76
N LEU A 257 20.66 7.44 9.65
CA LEU A 257 19.70 6.35 9.86
C LEU A 257 19.07 6.40 11.25
N ALA A 258 19.88 6.51 12.30
CA ALA A 258 19.37 6.64 13.67
C ALA A 258 18.46 7.87 13.82
N ARG A 259 18.88 9.01 13.26
CA ARG A 259 18.08 10.24 13.27
C ARG A 259 16.75 10.08 12.53
N TYR A 260 16.74 9.50 11.34
CA TYR A 260 15.51 9.28 10.56
C TYR A 260 14.61 8.25 11.24
N GLY A 261 15.17 7.19 11.81
CA GLY A 261 14.43 6.22 12.63
C GLY A 261 13.74 6.91 13.81
N THR A 262 14.47 7.73 14.58
CA THR A 262 13.88 8.50 15.70
C THR A 262 12.82 9.50 15.23
N GLN A 263 13.02 10.16 14.08
CA GLN A 263 12.02 11.08 13.53
C GLN A 263 10.76 10.35 13.07
N LEU A 264 10.86 9.16 12.47
CA LEU A 264 9.70 8.32 12.13
C LEU A 264 9.00 7.82 13.39
N LEU A 265 9.75 7.36 14.41
CA LEU A 265 9.19 6.90 15.68
C LEU A 265 8.49 8.01 16.46
N THR A 266 8.96 9.26 16.35
CA THR A 266 8.35 10.44 17.00
C THR A 266 7.48 11.27 16.06
N SER A 267 7.16 10.73 14.87
CA SER A 267 6.36 11.42 13.86
C SER A 267 4.91 11.67 14.34
N SER A 268 4.29 12.70 13.76
CA SER A 268 2.93 13.14 14.03
C SER A 268 2.23 13.57 12.73
N PRO A 269 0.91 13.81 12.75
CA PRO A 269 0.17 14.34 11.59
C PRO A 269 0.74 15.66 11.01
N GLU A 270 1.53 16.40 11.79
CA GLU A 270 2.15 17.67 11.37
C GLU A 270 3.65 17.52 11.07
N ARG A 271 4.25 16.40 11.46
CA ARG A 271 5.71 16.24 11.50
C ARG A 271 6.16 14.87 11.03
N GLY A 272 6.75 14.84 9.84
CA GLY A 272 7.53 13.71 9.31
C GLY A 272 9.04 13.96 9.39
N PRO A 273 9.84 13.12 8.71
CA PRO A 273 11.28 13.29 8.59
C PRO A 273 11.68 14.62 7.95
N ARG A 274 12.72 15.25 8.48
CA ARG A 274 13.24 16.56 8.04
C ARG A 274 14.76 16.62 8.16
N GLY A 275 15.40 17.51 7.41
CA GLY A 275 16.82 17.86 7.52
C GLY A 275 17.49 17.98 6.16
N LYS A 276 18.75 18.43 6.12
CA LYS A 276 19.48 18.75 4.88
C LYS A 276 19.63 17.61 3.86
N HIS A 277 19.40 16.36 4.27
CA HIS A 277 19.54 15.16 3.44
C HIS A 277 18.21 14.41 3.28
N ALA A 278 17.11 15.11 3.54
CA ALA A 278 15.75 14.62 3.36
C ALA A 278 15.00 15.64 2.51
N THR A 279 14.54 15.19 1.35
CA THR A 279 13.74 15.97 0.42
C THR A 279 12.32 15.47 0.49
N THR A 280 11.37 16.38 0.65
CA THR A 280 9.94 16.05 0.63
C THR A 280 9.27 16.81 -0.49
N LEU A 281 8.63 16.08 -1.40
CA LEU A 281 7.80 16.60 -2.46
C LEU A 281 6.34 16.24 -2.17
N HIS A 282 5.41 17.11 -2.56
CA HIS A 282 4.00 16.98 -2.23
C HIS A 282 3.14 17.16 -3.48
N ASP A 283 2.06 16.38 -3.57
CA ASP A 283 1.03 16.51 -4.61
C ASP A 283 1.57 16.36 -6.05
N LEU A 284 2.48 15.40 -6.26
CA LEU A 284 3.04 15.08 -7.57
C LEU A 284 2.05 14.25 -8.39
N THR A 285 1.78 14.69 -9.62
CA THR A 285 0.95 13.92 -10.56
C THR A 285 1.76 12.89 -11.32
N ASP A 286 2.94 13.25 -11.82
CA ASP A 286 3.82 12.34 -12.56
C ASP A 286 5.29 12.64 -12.25
N PHE A 287 6.08 11.60 -12.03
CA PHE A 287 7.54 11.69 -11.89
C PHE A 287 8.18 10.33 -12.16
N THR A 288 9.46 10.34 -12.50
CA THR A 288 10.23 9.12 -12.75
C THR A 288 11.40 9.04 -11.76
N LEU A 289 11.65 7.84 -11.24
CA LEU A 289 12.87 7.53 -10.50
C LEU A 289 13.79 6.73 -11.41
N HIS A 290 14.97 7.25 -11.70
CA HIS A 290 16.06 6.55 -12.37
C HIS A 290 17.11 6.14 -11.35
N SER A 291 17.78 5.01 -11.57
CA SER A 291 18.86 4.52 -10.74
C SER A 291 20.03 4.04 -11.59
N LYS A 292 21.24 4.40 -11.18
CA LYS A 292 22.49 3.93 -11.82
C LYS A 292 22.77 2.44 -11.60
N ALA A 293 22.00 1.78 -10.73
CA ALA A 293 22.11 0.34 -10.46
C ALA A 293 20.71 -0.26 -10.21
N PRO A 294 20.50 -1.57 -10.46
CA PRO A 294 19.24 -2.23 -10.13
C PRO A 294 18.95 -2.17 -8.63
N LEU A 295 17.82 -1.59 -8.25
CA LEU A 295 17.39 -1.42 -6.86
C LEU A 295 16.04 -2.10 -6.60
N PRO A 296 15.79 -2.59 -5.39
CA PRO A 296 14.51 -3.20 -5.04
C PRO A 296 13.38 -2.18 -5.17
N LEU A 297 12.32 -2.59 -5.87
CA LEU A 297 11.03 -1.91 -5.95
C LEU A 297 10.05 -2.60 -5.02
N GLN A 298 9.35 -1.82 -4.21
CA GLN A 298 8.24 -2.30 -3.39
C GLN A 298 6.97 -1.50 -3.60
N MET A 299 5.81 -2.15 -3.46
CA MET A 299 4.49 -1.53 -3.47
C MET A 299 3.60 -2.19 -2.42
N ASP A 300 2.97 -1.39 -1.56
CA ASP A 300 2.10 -1.84 -0.47
C ASP A 300 2.69 -2.97 0.40
N GLY A 301 4.03 -3.04 0.50
CA GLY A 301 4.76 -4.08 1.22
C GLY A 301 5.15 -5.32 0.40
N ASP A 302 4.71 -5.44 -0.86
CA ASP A 302 5.15 -6.49 -1.78
C ASP A 302 6.48 -6.11 -2.45
N HIS A 303 7.44 -7.04 -2.49
CA HIS A 303 8.68 -6.89 -3.28
C HIS A 303 8.43 -7.27 -4.75
N LEU A 304 8.77 -6.38 -5.68
CA LEU A 304 8.48 -6.52 -7.12
C LEU A 304 9.71 -6.74 -8.00
N GLY A 305 10.84 -7.09 -7.37
CA GLY A 305 12.12 -7.30 -8.03
C GLY A 305 12.98 -6.05 -8.06
N LEU A 306 14.07 -6.13 -8.83
CA LEU A 306 15.01 -5.04 -9.02
C LEU A 306 14.65 -4.22 -10.26
N ARG A 307 14.78 -2.90 -10.18
CA ARG A 307 14.52 -1.96 -11.28
C ARG A 307 15.59 -0.89 -11.34
N THR A 308 15.85 -0.39 -12.54
CA THR A 308 16.72 0.76 -12.78
C THR A 308 15.92 2.02 -13.07
N SER A 309 14.65 1.89 -13.43
CA SER A 309 13.74 3.00 -13.66
C SER A 309 12.30 2.61 -13.35
N VAL A 310 11.53 3.55 -12.81
CA VAL A 310 10.10 3.39 -12.54
C VAL A 310 9.42 4.75 -12.68
N THR A 311 8.34 4.80 -13.45
CA THR A 311 7.49 5.99 -13.57
C THR A 311 6.28 5.85 -12.65
N PHE A 312 6.07 6.87 -11.81
CA PHE A 312 4.97 6.94 -10.87
C PHE A 312 3.96 8.00 -11.31
N THR A 313 2.68 7.63 -11.27
CA THR A 313 1.55 8.51 -11.58
C THR A 313 0.56 8.51 -10.41
N GLY A 314 0.22 9.69 -9.92
CA GLY A 314 -0.85 9.92 -8.95
C GLY A 314 -2.18 10.13 -9.65
N VAL A 315 -3.08 9.15 -9.56
CA VAL A 315 -4.39 9.22 -10.21
C VAL A 315 -5.44 9.63 -9.19
N ARG A 316 -5.94 10.84 -9.34
CA ARG A 316 -7.03 11.35 -8.49
C ARG A 316 -8.34 10.65 -8.86
N ARG A 317 -9.20 10.45 -7.85
CA ARG A 317 -10.55 9.86 -8.03
C ARG A 317 -10.54 8.51 -8.77
N ALA A 318 -9.59 7.64 -8.43
CA ALA A 318 -9.42 6.35 -9.10
C ALA A 318 -10.52 5.32 -8.77
N LEU A 319 -11.00 5.30 -7.51
CA LEU A 319 -11.91 4.25 -7.04
C LEU A 319 -12.90 4.79 -5.99
N ARG A 320 -14.15 4.31 -6.01
CA ARG A 320 -15.13 4.57 -4.95
C ARG A 320 -15.02 3.52 -3.85
N VAL A 321 -15.02 3.97 -2.60
CA VAL A 321 -14.89 3.13 -1.41
C VAL A 321 -16.03 3.44 -0.44
N ILE A 322 -16.63 2.40 0.14
CA ILE A 322 -17.63 2.52 1.21
C ILE A 322 -16.92 2.74 2.54
N VAL A 323 -17.13 3.90 3.18
CA VAL A 323 -16.54 4.28 4.47
C VAL A 323 -17.36 5.29 5.25
#